data_AF-A0A0J1LXQ0-F1
#
_entry.id   AF-A0A0J1LXQ0-F1
#
_cell.length_a   1.000
_cell.length_b   1.000
_cell.length_c   1.000
_cell.angle_alpha   90.00
_cell.angle_beta   90.00
_cell.angle_gamma   90.00
#
_symmetry.space_group_name_H-M   'P 1'
#
loop_
_entity.id
_entity.type
_entity.pdbx_description
1 polymer ?
#
loop_
_entity_poly.entity_id
_entity_poly.type
_entity_poly.pdbx_seq_one_letter_code
_entity_poly.pdbx_strand_id
1 'polypeptide(L)'
;MLNNISVRTFIILFLVFTLVIVNVVEFILSARLDVIIYANIVNAISILCLWWYMTKYLVVPINTVKRSIEEVTSGNLAISIPEFGNNCAGRLIPGINSLSNNISSLVSEIRTSSRTAMTLSEQLAERSAELSVKTEQQSGALMQTTANMDEIAVSTRNNADNTQMASAQANIATQSARQGGELMVQVASNMRSITECAEQMTEIITLIDGIAFQTNILALNAAVEAARAGEHGKGFSVVAGEVRILAHRSAEAAKNIKRLIDETHYNVQQGAAVVREAEKNMQDIVDGAGQLNQLMGEILTTTQEQEKGITKITQALAELENVTQSNAIMVDELSDSSGILKSQVDDLQSRTHKFRLSTISVADPLTQSRSSSVVTGKSLRDRYGHSF
;
A
#
# COMPACT_ATOMS: atom_id res chain seq x y z
N MET A 1 58.85 59.44 27.20
CA MET A 1 59.97 58.59 27.67
C MET A 1 59.65 57.69 28.87
N LEU A 2 58.56 57.91 29.63
CA LEU A 2 58.23 57.09 30.81
C LEU A 2 57.43 55.79 30.54
N ASN A 3 56.91 55.60 29.33
CA ASN A 3 56.03 54.46 29.02
C ASN A 3 56.70 53.07 29.08
N ASN A 4 58.04 52.97 29.01
CA ASN A 4 58.77 51.69 28.99
C ASN A 4 59.50 51.38 30.31
N ILE A 5 59.40 52.26 31.31
CA ILE A 5 60.04 52.04 32.62
C ILE A 5 59.09 51.19 33.47
N SER A 6 59.55 50.03 33.94
CA SER A 6 58.80 49.20 34.89
C SER A 6 58.35 50.05 36.08
N VAL A 7 57.09 49.91 36.51
CA VAL A 7 56.54 50.60 37.69
C VAL A 7 57.47 50.45 38.90
N ARG A 8 58.14 49.29 39.03
CA ARG A 8 59.16 49.03 40.05
C ARG A 8 60.35 50.00 39.93
N THR A 9 60.90 50.15 38.73
CA THR A 9 62.06 51.02 38.46
C THR A 9 61.70 52.50 38.66
N PHE A 10 60.49 52.91 38.26
CA PHE A 10 60.03 54.28 38.45
C PHE A 10 59.86 54.63 39.94
N ILE A 11 59.25 53.72 40.73
CA ILE A 11 59.06 53.93 42.18
C ILE A 11 60.40 53.96 42.92
N ILE A 12 61.35 53.08 42.55
CA ILE A 12 62.70 53.09 43.13
C ILE A 12 63.41 54.40 42.78
N LEU A 13 63.37 54.82 41.51
CA LEU A 13 64.03 56.05 41.06
C LEU A 13 63.39 57.29 41.73
N PHE A 14 62.06 57.30 41.88
CA PHE A 14 61.34 58.34 42.62
C PHE A 14 61.79 58.37 44.09
N LEU A 15 61.85 57.22 44.78
CA LEU A 15 62.30 57.17 46.17
C LEU A 15 63.75 57.59 46.35
N VAL A 16 64.64 57.16 45.46
CA VAL A 16 66.05 57.58 45.46
C VAL A 16 66.16 59.09 45.22
N PHE A 17 65.36 59.63 44.29
CA PHE A 17 65.30 61.07 44.05
C PHE A 17 64.78 61.85 45.27
N THR A 18 63.72 61.37 45.92
CA THR A 18 63.20 61.95 47.17
C THR A 18 64.24 61.86 48.29
N LEU A 19 64.96 60.76 48.40
CA LEU A 19 66.08 60.59 49.35
C LEU A 19 67.19 61.62 49.09
N VAL A 20 67.59 61.83 47.83
CA VAL A 20 68.60 62.84 47.47
C VAL A 20 68.11 64.24 47.84
N ILE A 21 66.85 64.58 47.54
CA ILE A 21 66.27 65.89 47.91
C ILE A 21 66.26 66.08 49.43
N VAL A 22 65.79 65.08 50.20
CA VAL A 22 65.74 65.15 51.67
C VAL A 22 67.14 65.35 52.24
N ASN A 23 68.15 64.62 51.75
CA ASN A 23 69.54 64.79 52.18
C ASN A 23 70.10 66.19 51.84
N VAL A 24 69.79 66.73 50.65
CA VAL A 24 70.21 68.09 50.26
C VAL A 24 69.56 69.14 51.15
N VAL A 25 68.29 68.99 51.49
CA VAL A 25 67.57 69.90 52.41
C VAL A 25 68.13 69.83 53.83
N GLU A 26 68.39 68.63 54.36
CA GLU A 26 69.01 68.44 55.68
C GLU A 26 70.41 69.06 55.75
N PHE A 27 71.17 68.97 54.66
CA PHE A 27 72.50 69.60 54.54
C PHE A 27 72.40 71.14 54.53
N ILE A 28 71.45 71.72 53.79
CA ILE A 28 71.23 73.17 53.73
C ILE A 28 70.76 73.74 55.08
N LEU A 29 69.91 73.01 55.81
CA LEU A 29 69.44 73.41 57.15
C LEU A 29 70.49 73.23 58.27
N SER A 30 71.73 72.83 57.94
CA SER A 30 72.82 72.59 58.91
C SER A 30 72.42 71.62 60.04
N ALA A 31 71.72 70.54 59.69
CA ALA A 31 71.33 69.50 60.65
C ALA A 31 72.56 68.76 61.22
N ARG A 32 72.45 68.25 62.46
CA ARG A 32 73.51 67.43 63.08
C ARG A 32 73.72 66.13 62.31
N LEU A 33 74.97 65.67 62.18
CA LEU A 33 75.34 64.44 61.46
C LEU A 33 74.53 63.21 61.92
N ASP A 34 74.22 63.11 63.21
CA ASP A 34 73.45 61.99 63.76
C ASP A 34 72.03 61.92 63.18
N VAL A 35 71.39 63.07 62.92
CA VAL A 35 70.04 63.15 62.33
C VAL A 35 70.03 62.65 60.89
N ILE A 36 71.07 63.00 60.12
CA ILE A 36 71.25 62.55 58.74
C ILE A 36 71.41 61.03 58.70
N ILE A 37 72.18 60.43 59.63
CA ILE A 37 72.38 58.98 59.70
C ILE A 37 71.06 58.25 60.02
N TYR A 38 70.30 58.70 61.02
CA TYR A 38 69.01 58.09 61.35
C TYR A 38 67.98 58.23 60.22
N ALA A 39 67.91 59.38 59.55
CA ALA A 39 67.03 59.60 58.40
C ALA A 39 67.36 58.65 57.24
N ASN A 40 68.64 58.44 56.94
CA ASN A 40 69.06 57.51 55.89
C ASN A 40 68.75 56.04 56.24
N ILE A 41 68.90 55.62 57.52
CA ILE A 41 68.54 54.27 57.96
C ILE A 41 67.03 54.01 57.80
N VAL A 42 66.20 54.95 58.26
CA VAL A 42 64.73 54.84 58.12
C VAL A 42 64.33 54.78 56.65
N ASN A 43 64.99 55.55 55.79
CA ASN A 43 64.70 55.54 54.35
C ASN A 43 65.16 54.23 53.68
N ALA A 44 66.33 53.71 54.02
CA ALA A 44 66.81 52.42 53.52
C ALA A 44 65.85 51.27 53.92
N ILE A 45 65.35 51.27 55.16
CA ILE A 45 64.34 50.31 55.62
C ILE A 45 63.02 50.50 54.85
N SER A 46 62.59 51.75 54.63
CA SER A 46 61.38 52.06 53.84
C SER A 46 61.47 51.53 52.40
N ILE A 47 62.62 51.72 51.74
CA ILE A 47 62.89 51.19 50.39
C ILE A 47 62.87 49.66 50.39
N LEU A 48 63.50 49.00 51.37
CA LEU A 48 63.53 47.54 51.49
C LEU A 48 62.12 46.97 51.72
N CYS A 49 61.36 47.56 52.64
CA CYS A 49 59.98 47.17 52.93
C CYS A 49 59.07 47.36 51.71
N LEU A 50 59.20 48.48 50.99
CA LEU A 50 58.43 48.72 49.77
C LEU A 50 58.82 47.74 48.65
N TRP A 51 60.11 47.42 48.51
CA TRP A 51 60.58 46.44 47.53
C TRP A 51 60.04 45.03 47.82
N TRP A 52 60.07 44.62 49.09
CA TRP A 52 59.49 43.35 49.53
C TRP A 52 57.98 43.31 49.31
N TYR A 53 57.28 44.39 49.67
CA TYR A 53 55.83 44.54 49.46
C TYR A 53 55.46 44.48 47.97
N MET A 54 56.15 45.24 47.10
CA MET A 54 55.91 45.23 45.66
C MET A 54 56.21 43.88 45.03
N THR A 55 57.28 43.22 45.44
CA THR A 55 57.63 41.91 44.88
C THR A 55 56.59 40.86 45.27
N LYS A 56 56.21 40.81 46.56
CA LYS A 56 55.29 39.80 47.09
C LYS A 56 53.83 40.05 46.69
N TYR A 57 53.38 41.30 46.66
CA TYR A 57 51.97 41.65 46.46
C TYR A 57 51.64 42.16 45.05
N LEU A 58 52.62 42.57 44.23
CA LEU A 58 52.37 43.05 42.86
C LEU A 58 53.01 42.13 41.80
N VAL A 59 54.32 41.88 41.89
CA VAL A 59 55.07 41.16 40.84
C VAL A 59 54.71 39.68 40.78
N VAL A 60 54.73 38.98 41.91
CA VAL A 60 54.41 37.55 41.95
C VAL A 60 52.97 37.27 41.45
N PRO A 61 51.92 37.97 41.92
CA PRO A 61 50.56 37.75 41.44
C PRO A 61 50.37 38.07 39.95
N ILE A 62 50.98 39.14 39.44
CA ILE A 62 50.92 39.47 38.00
C ILE A 62 51.61 38.40 37.15
N ASN A 63 52.75 37.87 37.60
CA ASN A 63 53.40 36.76 36.89
C ASN A 63 52.57 35.48 36.93
N THR A 64 51.89 35.19 38.04
CA THR A 64 50.94 34.07 38.13
C THR A 64 49.79 34.26 37.14
N VAL A 65 49.18 35.45 37.11
CA VAL A 65 48.13 35.80 36.13
C VAL A 65 48.63 35.65 34.69
N LYS A 66 49.82 36.17 34.39
CA LYS A 66 50.45 36.03 33.06
C LYS A 66 50.60 34.55 32.67
N ARG A 67 51.15 33.73 33.57
CA ARG A 67 51.36 32.30 33.33
C ARG A 67 50.03 31.56 33.14
N SER A 68 49.01 31.90 33.91
CA SER A 68 47.68 31.31 33.76
C SER A 68 47.00 31.72 32.45
N ILE A 69 47.20 32.95 31.97
CA ILE A 69 46.76 33.35 30.63
C ILE A 69 47.51 32.55 29.56
N GLU A 70 48.84 32.40 29.69
CA GLU A 70 49.65 31.60 28.77
C GLU A 70 49.15 30.15 28.69
N GLU A 71 48.81 29.55 29.84
CA GLU A 71 48.22 28.21 29.91
C GLU A 71 46.80 28.15 29.30
N VAL A 72 45.93 29.13 29.55
CA VAL A 72 44.60 29.19 28.92
C VAL A 72 44.74 29.33 27.40
N THR A 73 45.68 30.15 26.91
CA THR A 73 45.95 30.32 25.48
C THR A 73 46.60 29.09 24.83
N SER A 74 47.32 28.26 25.59
CA SER A 74 47.86 26.99 25.11
C SER A 74 46.83 25.85 25.11
N GLY A 75 45.59 26.14 25.56
CA GLY A 75 44.47 25.21 25.58
C GLY A 75 44.25 24.53 26.93
N ASN A 76 44.99 24.86 27.98
CA ASN A 76 44.81 24.29 29.31
C ASN A 76 43.78 25.09 30.13
N LEU A 77 42.51 24.68 30.02
CA LEU A 77 41.37 25.29 30.72
C LEU A 77 41.10 24.65 32.09
N ALA A 78 41.91 23.67 32.50
CA ALA A 78 41.76 22.95 33.77
C ALA A 78 42.31 23.71 34.99
N ILE A 79 42.94 24.87 34.78
CA ILE A 79 43.65 25.61 35.81
C ILE A 79 42.72 26.63 36.46
N SER A 80 42.68 26.62 37.79
CA SER A 80 42.06 27.66 38.60
C SER A 80 43.15 28.48 39.30
N ILE A 81 43.11 29.80 39.13
CA ILE A 81 44.04 30.71 39.80
C ILE A 81 43.52 30.95 41.23
N PRO A 82 44.32 30.66 42.28
CA PRO A 82 43.90 30.92 43.65
C PRO A 82 43.67 32.42 43.88
N GLU A 83 42.61 32.77 44.61
CA GLU A 83 42.30 34.15 44.94
C GLU A 83 43.42 34.78 45.79
N PHE A 84 43.86 35.98 45.42
CA PHE A 84 44.97 36.65 46.09
C PHE A 84 44.69 38.13 46.32
N GLY A 85 44.38 38.49 47.56
CA GLY A 85 44.24 39.89 48.02
C GLY A 85 43.20 40.72 47.27
N ASN A 86 42.99 41.97 47.69
CA ASN A 86 42.06 42.91 47.04
C ASN A 86 42.78 44.04 46.30
N ASN A 87 44.01 43.77 45.83
CA ASN A 87 44.78 44.74 45.05
C ASN A 87 44.43 44.66 43.56
N CYS A 88 44.98 45.56 42.74
CA CYS A 88 44.68 45.62 41.31
C CYS A 88 44.92 44.29 40.57
N ALA A 89 45.92 43.50 40.99
CA ALA A 89 46.19 42.19 40.41
C ALA A 89 45.19 41.12 40.88
N GLY A 90 44.86 41.11 42.18
CA GLY A 90 43.86 40.22 42.77
C GLY A 90 42.46 40.37 42.17
N ARG A 91 42.07 41.61 41.82
CA ARG A 91 40.77 41.90 41.17
C ARG A 91 40.61 41.35 39.75
N LEU A 92 41.70 40.98 39.07
CA LEU A 92 41.65 40.42 37.72
C LEU A 92 41.45 38.89 37.73
N ILE A 93 41.85 38.23 38.82
CA ILE A 93 41.80 36.77 38.99
C ILE A 93 40.38 36.20 38.83
N PRO A 94 39.33 36.75 39.47
CA PRO A 94 37.96 36.27 39.30
C PRO A 94 37.47 36.36 37.85
N GLY A 95 37.82 37.43 37.13
CA GLY A 95 37.45 37.61 35.72
C GLY A 95 38.11 36.58 34.80
N ILE A 96 39.39 36.25 35.04
CA ILE A 96 40.12 35.23 34.27
C ILE A 96 39.60 33.83 34.58
N ASN A 97 39.34 33.52 35.86
CA ASN A 97 38.73 32.24 36.25
C ASN A 97 37.33 32.09 35.63
N SER A 98 36.52 33.14 35.64
CA SER A 98 35.20 33.14 34.98
C SER A 98 35.32 32.93 33.46
N LEU A 99 36.28 33.61 32.79
CA LEU A 99 36.52 33.42 31.37
C LEU A 99 36.97 31.98 31.04
N SER A 100 37.93 31.44 31.80
CA SER A 100 38.40 30.06 31.64
C SER A 100 37.26 29.05 31.83
N ASN A 101 36.43 29.24 32.87
CA ASN A 101 35.27 28.40 33.14
C ASN A 101 34.23 28.48 32.00
N ASN A 102 33.93 29.67 31.49
CA ASN A 102 32.97 29.84 30.39
C ASN A 102 33.48 29.18 29.10
N ILE A 103 34.77 29.32 28.76
CA ILE A 103 35.37 28.62 27.60
C ILE A 103 35.37 27.11 27.84
N SER A 104 35.68 26.65 29.05
CA SER A 104 35.65 25.23 29.42
C SER A 104 34.25 24.62 29.23
N SER A 105 33.21 25.29 29.72
CA SER A 105 31.81 24.90 29.53
C SER A 105 31.43 24.87 28.05
N LEU A 106 31.78 25.92 27.28
CA LEU A 106 31.48 25.99 25.85
C LEU A 106 32.17 24.87 25.07
N VAL A 107 33.44 24.56 25.35
CA VAL A 107 34.15 23.43 24.72
C VAL A 107 33.51 22.09 25.13
N SER A 108 33.07 21.95 26.39
CA SER A 108 32.39 20.73 26.86
C SER A 108 31.04 20.54 26.17
N GLU A 109 30.27 21.61 26.00
CA GLU A 109 29.00 21.61 25.26
C GLU A 109 29.23 21.25 23.80
N ILE A 110 30.24 21.84 23.14
CA ILE A 110 30.60 21.50 21.76
C ILE A 110 30.97 20.02 21.64
N ARG A 111 31.80 19.48 22.54
CA ARG A 111 32.17 18.05 22.53
C ARG A 111 30.96 17.14 22.70
N THR A 112 30.03 17.51 23.57
CA THR A 112 28.80 16.75 23.81
C THR A 112 27.89 16.79 22.59
N SER A 113 27.65 17.99 22.04
CA SER A 113 26.86 18.19 20.81
C SER A 113 27.47 17.45 19.62
N SER A 114 28.79 17.48 19.47
CA SER A 114 29.52 16.74 18.43
C SER A 114 29.30 15.22 18.57
N ARG A 115 29.38 14.68 19.80
CA ARG A 115 29.12 13.25 20.03
C ARG A 115 27.67 12.88 19.67
N THR A 116 26.70 13.70 20.04
CA THR A 116 25.30 13.50 19.66
C THR A 116 25.12 13.55 18.14
N ALA A 117 25.75 14.51 17.45
CA ALA A 117 25.71 14.63 16.00
C ALA A 117 26.35 13.42 15.30
N MET A 118 27.44 12.86 15.85
CA MET A 118 28.05 11.63 15.35
C MET A 118 27.06 10.45 15.41
N THR A 119 26.43 10.22 16.57
CA THR A 119 25.45 9.15 16.74
C THR A 119 24.24 9.33 15.82
N LEU A 120 23.75 10.56 15.65
CA LEU A 120 22.66 10.86 14.72
C LEU A 120 23.05 10.59 13.26
N SER A 121 24.29 10.89 12.87
CA SER A 121 24.79 10.61 11.52
C SER A 121 24.87 9.11 11.25
N GLU A 122 25.38 8.32 12.22
CA GLU A 122 25.43 6.86 12.12
C GLU A 122 24.03 6.25 12.02
N GLN A 123 23.08 6.72 12.83
CA GLN A 123 21.68 6.32 12.72
C GLN A 123 21.08 6.71 11.36
N LEU A 124 21.40 7.90 10.83
CA LEU A 124 20.91 8.33 9.51
C LEU A 124 21.43 7.42 8.40
N ALA A 125 22.70 7.01 8.47
CA ALA A 125 23.29 6.08 7.50
C ALA A 125 22.61 4.70 7.56
N GLU A 126 22.38 4.17 8.76
CA GLU A 126 21.66 2.90 8.95
C GLU A 126 20.23 2.98 8.38
N ARG A 127 19.50 4.06 8.71
CA ARG A 127 18.15 4.31 8.19
C ARG A 127 18.12 4.47 6.67
N SER A 128 19.14 5.10 6.09
CA SER A 128 19.26 5.22 4.64
C SER A 128 19.45 3.85 3.99
N ALA A 129 20.30 3.00 4.56
CA ALA A 129 20.49 1.62 4.08
C ALA A 129 19.19 0.79 4.19
N GLU A 130 18.45 0.89 5.30
CA GLU A 130 17.13 0.27 5.44
C GLU A 130 16.14 0.76 4.37
N LEU A 131 16.13 2.07 4.10
CA LEU A 131 15.26 2.67 3.09
C LEU A 131 15.64 2.20 1.67
N SER A 132 16.93 2.03 1.39
CA SER A 132 17.43 1.46 0.13
C SER A 132 16.83 0.07 -0.11
N VAL A 133 16.95 -0.82 0.87
CA VAL A 133 16.43 -2.21 0.78
C VAL A 133 14.92 -2.21 0.57
N LYS A 134 14.18 -1.36 1.28
CA LYS A 134 12.73 -1.23 1.09
C LYS A 134 12.37 -0.70 -0.30
N THR A 135 13.13 0.26 -0.82
CA THR A 135 12.93 0.83 -2.15
C THR A 135 13.17 -0.22 -3.24
N GLU A 136 14.21 -1.05 -3.12
CA GLU A 136 14.45 -2.18 -4.02
C GLU A 136 13.33 -3.23 -3.95
N GLN A 137 12.90 -3.62 -2.75
CA GLN A 137 11.78 -4.55 -2.57
C GLN A 137 10.49 -4.00 -3.17
N GLN A 138 10.22 -2.72 -2.98
CA GLN A 138 9.06 -2.05 -3.55
C GLN A 138 9.13 -2.03 -5.08
N SER A 139 10.30 -1.75 -5.66
CA SER A 139 10.52 -1.83 -7.11
C SER A 139 10.22 -3.23 -7.66
N GLY A 140 10.71 -4.28 -6.99
CA GLY A 140 10.40 -5.67 -7.33
C GLY A 140 8.90 -5.98 -7.29
N ALA A 141 8.20 -5.54 -6.24
CA ALA A 141 6.77 -5.71 -6.09
C ALA A 141 5.96 -4.95 -7.15
N LEU A 142 6.39 -3.74 -7.52
CA LEU A 142 5.78 -2.95 -8.59
C LEU A 142 5.94 -3.62 -9.97
N MET A 143 7.12 -4.16 -10.27
CA MET A 143 7.36 -4.92 -11.51
C MET A 143 6.45 -6.14 -11.61
N GLN A 144 6.36 -6.93 -10.53
CA GLN A 144 5.48 -8.11 -10.50
C GLN A 144 4.00 -7.71 -10.62
N THR A 145 3.58 -6.64 -9.94
CA THR A 145 2.20 -6.15 -10.02
C THR A 145 1.88 -5.67 -11.43
N THR A 146 2.80 -4.98 -12.09
CA THR A 146 2.64 -4.54 -13.48
C THR A 146 2.51 -5.72 -14.44
N ALA A 147 3.34 -6.75 -14.29
CA ALA A 147 3.22 -7.97 -15.08
C ALA A 147 1.86 -8.67 -14.88
N ASN A 148 1.37 -8.74 -13.64
CA ASN A 148 0.05 -9.26 -13.35
C ASN A 148 -1.07 -8.40 -13.97
N MET A 149 -0.91 -7.07 -13.99
CA MET A 149 -1.88 -6.18 -14.64
C MET A 149 -1.92 -6.39 -16.15
N ASP A 150 -0.78 -6.65 -16.80
CA ASP A 150 -0.73 -6.99 -18.23
C ASP A 150 -1.43 -8.33 -18.52
N GLU A 151 -1.21 -9.34 -17.68
CA GLU A 151 -1.92 -10.63 -17.80
C GLU A 151 -3.43 -10.46 -17.63
N ILE A 152 -3.86 -9.68 -16.63
CA ILE A 152 -5.27 -9.34 -16.43
C ILE A 152 -5.82 -8.58 -17.65
N ALA A 153 -5.07 -7.61 -18.21
CA ALA A 153 -5.49 -6.87 -19.40
C ALA A 153 -5.72 -7.79 -20.61
N VAL A 154 -4.82 -8.76 -20.83
CA VAL A 154 -4.97 -9.78 -21.87
C VAL A 154 -6.21 -10.65 -21.61
N SER A 155 -6.38 -11.12 -20.37
CA SER A 155 -7.54 -11.94 -19.98
C SER A 155 -8.87 -11.21 -20.16
N THR A 156 -8.94 -9.93 -19.77
CA THR A 156 -10.11 -9.07 -19.95
C THR A 156 -10.44 -8.88 -21.44
N ARG A 157 -9.44 -8.67 -22.31
CA ARG A 157 -9.68 -8.60 -23.78
C ARG A 157 -10.19 -9.92 -24.34
N ASN A 158 -9.58 -11.03 -23.97
CA ASN A 158 -10.05 -12.36 -24.37
C ASN A 158 -11.49 -12.61 -23.89
N ASN A 159 -11.86 -12.12 -22.71
CA ASN A 159 -13.22 -12.23 -22.20
C ASN A 159 -14.22 -11.40 -23.04
N ALA A 160 -13.82 -10.20 -23.49
CA ALA A 160 -14.64 -9.39 -24.39
C ALA A 160 -14.88 -10.10 -25.72
N ASP A 161 -13.83 -10.63 -26.34
CA ASP A 161 -13.91 -11.37 -27.60
C ASP A 161 -14.77 -12.64 -27.46
N ASN A 162 -14.55 -13.43 -26.40
CA ASN A 162 -15.36 -14.61 -26.11
C ASN A 162 -16.85 -14.28 -25.90
N THR A 163 -17.13 -13.16 -25.24
CA THR A 163 -18.50 -12.68 -25.02
C THR A 163 -19.17 -12.30 -26.34
N GLN A 164 -18.44 -11.64 -27.26
CA GLN A 164 -18.93 -11.32 -28.60
C GLN A 164 -19.18 -12.60 -29.42
N MET A 165 -18.26 -13.57 -29.36
CA MET A 165 -18.43 -14.87 -30.03
C MET A 165 -19.65 -15.63 -29.49
N ALA A 166 -19.84 -15.65 -28.17
CA ALA A 166 -21.00 -16.28 -27.53
C ALA A 166 -22.32 -15.61 -27.95
N SER A 167 -22.35 -14.27 -28.01
CA SER A 167 -23.49 -13.51 -28.52
C SER A 167 -23.82 -13.86 -29.98
N ALA A 168 -22.80 -13.93 -30.84
CA ALA A 168 -22.97 -14.34 -32.24
C ALA A 168 -23.53 -15.76 -32.36
N GLN A 169 -23.02 -16.70 -31.56
CA GLN A 169 -23.50 -18.09 -31.54
C GLN A 169 -24.96 -18.19 -31.06
N ALA A 170 -25.34 -17.38 -30.05
CA ALA A 170 -26.72 -17.30 -29.57
C ALA A 170 -27.67 -16.78 -30.65
N ASN A 171 -27.24 -15.81 -31.46
CA ASN A 171 -28.03 -15.32 -32.59
C ASN A 171 -28.25 -16.39 -33.66
N ILE A 172 -27.22 -17.19 -33.97
CA ILE A 172 -27.33 -18.31 -34.92
C ILE A 172 -28.29 -19.38 -34.38
N ALA A 173 -28.20 -19.71 -33.09
CA ALA A 173 -29.11 -20.65 -32.43
C ALA A 173 -30.56 -20.14 -32.46
N THR A 174 -30.78 -18.85 -32.19
CA THR A 174 -32.10 -18.20 -32.26
C THR A 174 -32.69 -18.29 -33.67
N GLN A 175 -31.88 -18.04 -34.70
CA GLN A 175 -32.32 -18.12 -36.09
C GLN A 175 -32.69 -19.56 -36.48
N SER A 176 -31.89 -20.53 -36.05
CA SER A 176 -32.15 -21.96 -36.32
C SER A 176 -33.43 -22.44 -35.62
N ALA A 177 -33.64 -22.03 -34.36
CA ALA A 177 -34.85 -22.35 -33.61
C ALA A 177 -36.10 -21.71 -34.23
N ARG A 178 -36.02 -20.46 -34.73
CA ARG A 178 -37.11 -19.82 -35.47
C ARG A 178 -37.47 -20.57 -36.75
N GLN A 179 -36.48 -20.96 -37.55
CA GLN A 179 -36.70 -21.76 -38.75
C GLN A 179 -37.31 -23.12 -38.42
N GLY A 180 -36.86 -23.76 -37.33
CA GLY A 180 -37.45 -25.00 -36.81
C GLY A 180 -38.92 -24.83 -36.41
N GLY A 181 -39.25 -23.72 -35.72
CA GLY A 181 -40.61 -23.36 -35.35
C GLY A 181 -41.53 -23.16 -36.57
N GLU A 182 -41.08 -22.42 -37.59
CA GLU A 182 -41.81 -22.26 -38.86
C GLU A 182 -42.09 -23.61 -39.54
N LEU A 183 -41.11 -24.53 -39.52
CA LEU A 183 -41.27 -25.88 -40.05
C LEU A 183 -42.32 -26.68 -39.27
N MET A 184 -42.33 -26.57 -37.93
CA MET A 184 -43.33 -27.22 -37.09
C MET A 184 -44.74 -26.70 -37.37
N VAL A 185 -44.90 -25.39 -37.60
CA VAL A 185 -46.19 -24.80 -38.02
C VAL A 185 -46.67 -25.40 -39.33
N GLN A 186 -45.77 -25.59 -40.30
CA GLN A 186 -46.11 -26.24 -41.58
C GLN A 186 -46.51 -27.71 -41.40
N VAL A 187 -45.80 -28.47 -40.56
CA VAL A 187 -46.15 -29.86 -40.24
C VAL A 187 -47.51 -29.94 -39.54
N ALA A 188 -47.79 -29.04 -38.58
CA ALA A 188 -49.07 -28.97 -37.90
C ALA A 188 -50.23 -28.70 -38.88
N SER A 189 -50.02 -27.82 -39.86
CA SER A 189 -51.00 -27.56 -40.92
C SER A 189 -51.26 -28.81 -41.77
N ASN A 190 -50.20 -29.55 -42.14
CA ASN A 190 -50.35 -30.79 -42.91
C ASN A 190 -51.12 -31.87 -42.11
N MET A 191 -50.84 -32.01 -40.81
CA MET A 191 -51.58 -32.94 -39.95
C MET A 191 -53.07 -32.60 -39.90
N ARG A 192 -53.41 -31.31 -39.80
CA ARG A 192 -54.81 -30.85 -39.85
C ARG A 192 -55.49 -31.19 -41.18
N SER A 193 -54.82 -30.98 -42.32
CA SER A 193 -55.34 -31.39 -43.62
C SER A 193 -55.53 -32.90 -43.77
N ILE A 194 -54.65 -33.71 -43.16
CA ILE A 194 -54.82 -35.17 -43.12
C ILE A 194 -56.03 -35.55 -42.25
N THR A 195 -56.24 -34.90 -41.12
CA THR A 195 -57.42 -35.10 -40.26
C THR A 195 -58.71 -34.78 -41.03
N GLU A 196 -58.79 -33.64 -41.71
CA GLU A 196 -59.95 -33.26 -42.53
C GLU A 196 -60.21 -34.28 -43.66
N CYS A 197 -59.15 -34.79 -44.31
CA CYS A 197 -59.27 -35.83 -45.33
C CYS A 197 -59.78 -37.17 -44.75
N ALA A 198 -59.32 -37.56 -43.57
CA ALA A 198 -59.76 -38.78 -42.89
C ALA A 198 -61.24 -38.72 -42.47
N GLU A 199 -61.72 -37.55 -42.02
CA GLU A 199 -63.14 -37.31 -41.74
C GLU A 199 -64.00 -37.50 -42.99
N GLN A 200 -63.61 -36.87 -44.11
CA GLN A 200 -64.30 -37.04 -45.41
C GLN A 200 -64.32 -38.50 -45.87
N MET A 201 -63.21 -39.22 -45.73
CA MET A 201 -63.16 -40.64 -46.06
C MET A 201 -64.12 -41.46 -45.18
N THR A 202 -64.23 -41.13 -43.88
CA THR A 202 -65.16 -41.80 -42.96
C THR A 202 -66.61 -41.63 -43.40
N GLU A 203 -67.00 -40.44 -43.85
CA GLU A 203 -68.33 -40.17 -44.41
C GLU A 203 -68.60 -41.01 -45.68
N ILE A 204 -67.64 -41.04 -46.61
CA ILE A 204 -67.74 -41.83 -47.85
C ILE A 204 -67.87 -43.32 -47.56
N ILE A 205 -67.06 -43.86 -46.65
CA ILE A 205 -67.09 -45.28 -46.30
C ILE A 205 -68.41 -45.64 -45.58
N THR A 206 -68.93 -44.74 -44.76
CA THR A 206 -70.25 -44.92 -44.11
C THR A 206 -71.38 -44.93 -45.15
N LEU A 207 -71.30 -44.09 -46.18
CA LEU A 207 -72.23 -44.12 -47.31
C LEU A 207 -72.14 -45.46 -48.09
N ILE A 208 -70.93 -45.96 -48.35
CA ILE A 208 -70.71 -47.24 -49.05
C ILE A 208 -71.29 -48.42 -48.25
N ASP A 209 -71.08 -48.45 -46.93
CA ASP A 209 -71.69 -49.46 -46.04
C ASP A 209 -73.23 -49.39 -46.09
N GLY A 210 -73.79 -48.17 -46.11
CA GLY A 210 -75.23 -47.95 -46.33
C GLY A 210 -75.73 -48.48 -47.67
N ILE A 211 -75.00 -48.26 -48.77
CA ILE A 211 -75.33 -48.79 -50.11
C ILE A 211 -75.25 -50.32 -50.11
N ALA A 212 -74.23 -50.90 -49.49
CA ALA A 212 -74.08 -52.35 -49.38
C ALA A 212 -75.25 -52.97 -48.59
N PHE A 213 -75.68 -52.34 -47.50
CA PHE A 213 -76.85 -52.76 -46.74
C PHE A 213 -78.13 -52.68 -47.57
N GLN A 214 -78.38 -51.57 -48.27
CA GLN A 214 -79.53 -51.42 -49.16
C GLN A 214 -79.54 -52.48 -50.27
N THR A 215 -78.38 -52.75 -50.88
CA THR A 215 -78.20 -53.78 -51.92
C THR A 215 -78.49 -55.18 -51.38
N ASN A 216 -78.07 -55.47 -50.15
CA ASN A 216 -78.36 -56.74 -49.47
C ASN A 216 -79.88 -56.92 -49.24
N ILE A 217 -80.60 -55.85 -48.86
CA ILE A 217 -82.07 -55.89 -48.70
C ILE A 217 -82.77 -56.07 -50.07
N LEU A 218 -82.33 -55.35 -51.11
CA LEU A 218 -82.83 -55.49 -52.48
C LEU A 218 -82.65 -56.92 -53.01
N ALA A 219 -81.46 -57.50 -52.80
CA ALA A 219 -81.14 -58.86 -53.20
C ALA A 219 -81.97 -59.90 -52.44
N LEU A 220 -82.21 -59.69 -51.15
CA LEU A 220 -83.11 -60.53 -50.36
C LEU A 220 -84.54 -60.48 -50.89
N ASN A 221 -85.07 -59.28 -51.16
CA ASN A 221 -86.40 -59.12 -51.73
C ASN A 221 -86.52 -59.79 -53.11
N ALA A 222 -85.49 -59.67 -53.96
CA ALA A 222 -85.44 -60.33 -55.26
C ALA A 222 -85.38 -61.86 -55.13
N ALA A 223 -84.64 -62.40 -54.16
CA ALA A 223 -84.58 -63.84 -53.90
C ALA A 223 -85.94 -64.39 -53.43
N VAL A 224 -86.66 -63.63 -52.60
CA VAL A 224 -88.03 -63.96 -52.16
C VAL A 224 -89.00 -63.98 -53.34
N GLU A 225 -88.98 -62.96 -54.19
CA GLU A 225 -89.88 -62.89 -55.35
C GLU A 225 -89.54 -63.95 -56.42
N ALA A 226 -88.25 -64.27 -56.59
CA ALA A 226 -87.79 -65.37 -57.43
C ALA A 226 -88.26 -66.74 -56.91
N ALA A 227 -88.26 -66.96 -55.58
CA ALA A 227 -88.84 -68.16 -54.97
C ALA A 227 -90.36 -68.23 -55.19
N ARG A 228 -91.04 -67.09 -55.18
CA ARG A 228 -92.48 -66.96 -55.42
C ARG A 228 -92.88 -67.29 -56.86
N ALA A 229 -92.00 -67.04 -57.83
CA ALA A 229 -92.20 -67.37 -59.25
C ALA A 229 -91.94 -68.86 -59.60
N GLY A 230 -91.53 -69.70 -58.64
CA GLY A 230 -91.36 -71.14 -58.82
C GLY A 230 -90.27 -71.52 -59.85
N GLU A 231 -90.58 -72.45 -60.76
CA GLU A 231 -89.63 -72.95 -61.79
C GLU A 231 -89.08 -71.83 -62.69
N HIS A 232 -89.89 -70.81 -63.00
CA HIS A 232 -89.48 -69.69 -63.86
C HIS A 232 -88.51 -68.71 -63.17
N GLY A 233 -88.43 -68.72 -61.84
CA GLY A 233 -87.59 -67.83 -61.04
C GLY A 233 -86.22 -68.40 -60.67
N LYS A 234 -85.91 -69.67 -61.00
CA LYS A 234 -84.67 -70.35 -60.59
C LYS A 234 -83.40 -69.59 -60.97
N GLY A 235 -83.32 -69.07 -62.20
CA GLY A 235 -82.16 -68.28 -62.66
C GLY A 235 -82.01 -66.96 -61.92
N PHE A 236 -83.12 -66.26 -61.65
CA PHE A 236 -83.13 -65.01 -60.89
C PHE A 236 -82.75 -65.22 -59.42
N SER A 237 -83.14 -66.34 -58.81
CA SER A 237 -82.79 -66.68 -57.43
C SER A 237 -81.27 -66.84 -57.24
N VAL A 238 -80.59 -67.46 -58.20
CA VAL A 238 -79.11 -67.60 -58.17
C VAL A 238 -78.43 -66.24 -58.27
N VAL A 239 -78.87 -65.39 -59.20
CA VAL A 239 -78.32 -64.03 -59.35
C VAL A 239 -78.57 -63.20 -58.08
N ALA A 240 -79.76 -63.28 -57.49
CA ALA A 240 -80.07 -62.60 -56.23
C ALA A 240 -79.19 -63.09 -55.07
N GLY A 241 -78.88 -64.39 -55.00
CA GLY A 241 -77.93 -64.95 -54.05
C GLY A 241 -76.51 -64.41 -54.22
N GLU A 242 -76.02 -64.33 -55.47
CA GLU A 242 -74.68 -63.79 -55.77
C GLU A 242 -74.57 -62.30 -55.45
N VAL A 243 -75.60 -61.49 -55.81
CA VAL A 243 -75.67 -60.06 -55.46
C VAL A 243 -75.66 -59.87 -53.94
N ARG A 244 -76.35 -60.75 -53.19
CA ARG A 244 -76.35 -60.72 -51.73
C ARG A 244 -74.97 -61.01 -51.13
N ILE A 245 -74.25 -62.01 -51.66
CA ILE A 245 -72.87 -62.32 -51.24
C ILE A 245 -71.94 -61.14 -51.55
N LEU A 246 -72.08 -60.52 -52.72
CA LEU A 246 -71.30 -59.35 -53.11
C LEU A 246 -71.56 -58.14 -52.20
N ALA A 247 -72.83 -57.92 -51.82
CA ALA A 247 -73.22 -56.89 -50.87
C ALA A 247 -72.59 -57.12 -49.48
N HIS A 248 -72.61 -58.35 -48.97
CA HIS A 248 -71.95 -58.70 -47.71
C HIS A 248 -70.43 -58.47 -47.76
N ARG A 249 -69.77 -58.90 -48.86
CA ARG A 249 -68.33 -58.65 -49.07
C ARG A 249 -68.01 -57.15 -49.13
N SER A 250 -68.89 -56.34 -49.72
CA SER A 250 -68.72 -54.89 -49.79
C SER A 250 -68.85 -54.23 -48.41
N ALA A 251 -69.82 -54.65 -47.60
CA ALA A 251 -69.97 -54.17 -46.21
C ALA A 251 -68.76 -54.54 -45.34
N GLU A 252 -68.26 -55.78 -45.47
CA GLU A 252 -67.06 -56.22 -44.75
C GLU A 252 -65.81 -55.43 -45.16
N ALA A 253 -65.62 -55.18 -46.47
CA ALA A 253 -64.54 -54.34 -46.97
C ALA A 253 -64.66 -52.90 -46.47
N ALA A 254 -65.86 -52.31 -46.50
CA ALA A 254 -66.12 -50.97 -45.97
C ALA A 254 -65.77 -50.87 -44.47
N LYS A 255 -66.16 -51.87 -43.67
CA LYS A 255 -65.83 -51.94 -42.24
C LYS A 255 -64.32 -52.03 -42.00
N ASN A 256 -63.60 -52.81 -42.81
CA ASN A 256 -62.13 -52.90 -42.73
C ASN A 256 -61.45 -51.58 -43.09
N ILE A 257 -61.91 -50.88 -44.13
CA ILE A 257 -61.38 -49.56 -44.50
C ILE A 257 -61.66 -48.55 -43.40
N LYS A 258 -62.88 -48.54 -42.83
CA LYS A 258 -63.25 -47.65 -41.71
C LYS A 258 -62.28 -47.82 -40.53
N ARG A 259 -61.98 -49.06 -40.14
CA ARG A 259 -61.01 -49.35 -39.09
C ARG A 259 -59.61 -48.76 -39.39
N LEU A 260 -59.13 -48.87 -40.63
CA LEU A 260 -57.84 -48.31 -41.03
C LEU A 260 -57.84 -46.77 -41.00
N ILE A 261 -58.97 -46.15 -41.36
CA ILE A 261 -59.14 -44.69 -41.27
C ILE A 261 -59.14 -44.24 -39.80
N ASP A 262 -59.87 -44.94 -38.92
CA ASP A 262 -59.90 -44.66 -37.48
C ASP A 262 -58.49 -44.76 -36.86
N GLU A 263 -57.73 -45.79 -37.24
CA GLU A 263 -56.33 -45.98 -36.81
C GLU A 263 -55.41 -44.85 -37.33
N THR A 264 -55.59 -44.44 -38.59
CA THR A 264 -54.85 -43.32 -39.18
C THR A 264 -55.17 -42.01 -38.46
N HIS A 265 -56.44 -41.76 -38.16
CA HIS A 265 -56.90 -40.59 -37.43
C HIS A 265 -56.27 -40.51 -36.03
N TYR A 266 -56.24 -41.64 -35.29
CA TYR A 266 -55.56 -41.72 -34.00
C TYR A 266 -54.06 -41.39 -34.11
N ASN A 267 -53.36 -41.96 -35.09
CA ASN A 267 -51.93 -41.71 -35.30
C ASN A 267 -51.63 -40.25 -35.66
N VAL A 268 -52.47 -39.62 -36.47
CA VAL A 268 -52.33 -38.20 -36.85
C VAL A 268 -52.58 -37.28 -35.65
N GLN A 269 -53.58 -37.56 -34.80
CA GLN A 269 -53.80 -36.79 -33.58
C GLN A 269 -52.61 -36.87 -32.63
N GLN A 270 -52.02 -38.05 -32.46
CA GLN A 270 -50.80 -38.22 -31.66
C GLN A 270 -49.62 -37.45 -32.27
N GLY A 271 -49.44 -37.51 -33.59
CA GLY A 271 -48.44 -36.72 -34.30
C GLY A 271 -48.62 -35.21 -34.09
N ALA A 272 -49.86 -34.71 -34.17
CA ALA A 272 -50.18 -33.30 -33.94
C ALA A 272 -49.92 -32.85 -32.49
N ALA A 273 -50.04 -33.75 -31.50
CA ALA A 273 -49.65 -33.44 -30.13
C ALA A 273 -48.12 -33.27 -30.00
N VAL A 274 -47.34 -34.19 -30.58
CA VAL A 274 -45.87 -34.13 -30.56
C VAL A 274 -45.35 -32.88 -31.29
N VAL A 275 -45.96 -32.51 -32.42
CA VAL A 275 -45.57 -31.30 -33.17
C VAL A 275 -45.80 -30.03 -32.35
N ARG A 276 -46.92 -29.94 -31.60
CA ARG A 276 -47.17 -28.79 -30.70
C ARG A 276 -46.16 -28.71 -29.56
N GLU A 277 -45.75 -29.86 -29.02
CA GLU A 277 -44.69 -29.89 -28.01
C GLU A 277 -43.34 -29.45 -28.59
N ALA A 278 -43.01 -29.90 -29.81
CA ALA A 278 -41.82 -29.46 -30.51
C ALA A 278 -41.83 -27.95 -30.83
N GLU A 279 -42.97 -27.40 -31.26
CA GLU A 279 -43.16 -25.96 -31.48
C GLU A 279 -42.89 -25.17 -30.19
N LYS A 280 -43.46 -25.59 -29.06
CA LYS A 280 -43.20 -24.97 -27.75
C LYS A 280 -41.72 -25.03 -27.38
N ASN A 281 -41.07 -26.17 -27.55
CA ASN A 281 -39.64 -26.31 -27.25
C ASN A 281 -38.78 -25.39 -28.11
N MET A 282 -39.14 -25.16 -29.38
CA MET A 282 -38.44 -24.19 -30.22
C MET A 282 -38.61 -22.75 -29.71
N GLN A 283 -39.81 -22.38 -29.23
CA GLN A 283 -40.04 -21.07 -28.63
C GLN A 283 -39.23 -20.88 -27.34
N ASP A 284 -39.18 -21.89 -26.46
CA ASP A 284 -38.39 -21.85 -25.23
C ASP A 284 -36.89 -21.67 -25.54
N ILE A 285 -36.37 -22.26 -26.62
CA ILE A 285 -34.98 -22.04 -27.08
C ILE A 285 -34.76 -20.60 -27.54
N VAL A 286 -35.70 -20.01 -28.28
CA VAL A 286 -35.62 -18.61 -28.73
C VAL A 286 -35.57 -17.66 -27.52
N ASP A 287 -36.43 -17.88 -26.53
CA ASP A 287 -36.50 -17.06 -25.34
C ASP A 287 -35.22 -17.20 -24.49
N GLY A 288 -34.73 -18.43 -24.31
CA GLY A 288 -33.48 -18.70 -23.59
C GLY A 288 -32.25 -18.10 -24.28
N ALA A 289 -32.16 -18.18 -25.61
CA ALA A 289 -31.08 -17.56 -26.38
C ALA A 289 -31.14 -16.03 -26.31
N GLY A 290 -32.35 -15.45 -26.25
CA GLY A 290 -32.55 -14.02 -26.03
C GLY A 290 -32.00 -13.55 -24.67
N GLN A 291 -32.31 -14.29 -23.59
CA GLN A 291 -31.76 -14.01 -22.25
C GLN A 291 -30.24 -14.13 -22.21
N LEU A 292 -29.68 -15.15 -22.87
CA LEU A 292 -28.23 -15.32 -22.97
C LEU A 292 -27.58 -14.11 -23.68
N ASN A 293 -28.20 -13.61 -24.74
CA ASN A 293 -27.69 -12.45 -25.48
C ASN A 293 -27.71 -11.17 -24.63
N GLN A 294 -28.75 -10.97 -23.82
CA GLN A 294 -28.80 -9.87 -22.86
C GLN A 294 -27.65 -9.97 -21.83
N LEU A 295 -27.45 -11.16 -21.25
CA LEU A 295 -26.38 -11.40 -20.29
C LEU A 295 -25.00 -11.13 -20.90
N MET A 296 -24.77 -11.56 -22.15
CA MET A 296 -23.52 -11.25 -22.87
C MET A 296 -23.33 -9.73 -23.05
N GLY A 297 -24.41 -8.97 -23.30
CA GLY A 297 -24.35 -7.50 -23.35
C GLY A 297 -23.93 -6.85 -22.03
N GLU A 298 -24.44 -7.36 -20.90
CA GLU A 298 -24.07 -6.90 -19.56
C GLU A 298 -22.60 -7.24 -19.22
N ILE A 299 -22.15 -8.45 -19.57
CA ILE A 299 -20.76 -8.89 -19.41
C ILE A 299 -19.83 -8.01 -20.25
N LEU A 300 -20.18 -7.72 -21.50
CA LEU A 300 -19.36 -6.88 -22.38
C LEU A 300 -19.21 -5.46 -21.80
N THR A 301 -20.31 -4.88 -21.29
CA THR A 301 -20.29 -3.55 -20.65
C THR A 301 -19.36 -3.56 -19.42
N THR A 302 -19.50 -4.56 -18.55
CA THR A 302 -18.64 -4.73 -17.37
C THR A 302 -17.17 -4.92 -17.76
N THR A 303 -16.92 -5.69 -18.81
CA THR A 303 -15.56 -5.96 -19.32
C THR A 303 -14.91 -4.68 -19.85
N GLN A 304 -15.66 -3.81 -20.54
CA GLN A 304 -15.18 -2.50 -20.98
C GLN A 304 -14.86 -1.56 -19.80
N GLU A 305 -15.66 -1.61 -18.73
CA GLU A 305 -15.36 -0.86 -17.50
C GLU A 305 -14.11 -1.38 -16.80
N GLN A 306 -13.92 -2.70 -16.76
CA GLN A 306 -12.70 -3.32 -16.25
C GLN A 306 -11.47 -2.88 -17.05
N GLU A 307 -11.51 -2.85 -18.39
CA GLU A 307 -10.40 -2.39 -19.22
C GLU A 307 -10.00 -0.94 -18.89
N LYS A 308 -10.99 -0.06 -18.71
CA LYS A 308 -10.76 1.33 -18.26
C LYS A 308 -10.15 1.37 -16.85
N GLY A 309 -10.63 0.51 -15.95
CA GLY A 309 -10.09 0.38 -14.59
C GLY A 309 -8.63 -0.06 -14.58
N ILE A 310 -8.29 -1.07 -15.37
CA ILE A 310 -6.92 -1.58 -15.54
C ILE A 310 -6.02 -0.46 -16.05
N THR A 311 -6.44 0.29 -17.07
CA THR A 311 -5.67 1.43 -17.60
C THR A 311 -5.34 2.46 -16.53
N LYS A 312 -6.30 2.80 -15.66
CA LYS A 312 -6.07 3.73 -14.54
C LYS A 312 -5.10 3.16 -13.50
N ILE A 313 -5.20 1.87 -13.20
CA ILE A 313 -4.27 1.19 -12.28
C ILE A 313 -2.86 1.21 -12.86
N THR A 314 -2.68 0.90 -14.16
CA THR A 314 -1.37 0.96 -14.82
C THR A 314 -0.77 2.36 -14.77
N GLN A 315 -1.58 3.42 -14.95
CA GLN A 315 -1.11 4.80 -14.78
C GLN A 315 -0.66 5.09 -13.35
N ALA A 316 -1.40 4.64 -12.34
CA ALA A 316 -1.04 4.81 -10.94
C ALA A 316 0.24 4.03 -10.56
N LEU A 317 0.46 2.85 -11.16
CA LEU A 317 1.69 2.08 -10.99
C LEU A 317 2.91 2.82 -11.56
N ALA A 318 2.77 3.46 -12.72
CA ALA A 318 3.83 4.29 -13.29
C ALA A 318 4.16 5.51 -12.41
N GLU A 319 3.17 6.11 -11.76
CA GLU A 319 3.41 7.18 -10.78
C GLU A 319 4.15 6.67 -9.53
N LEU A 320 3.77 5.49 -9.02
CA LEU A 320 4.48 4.84 -7.90
C LEU A 320 5.91 4.45 -8.24
N GLU A 321 6.17 4.06 -9.49
CA GLU A 321 7.52 3.80 -9.98
C GLU A 321 8.37 5.07 -9.98
N ASN A 322 7.83 6.21 -10.43
CA ASN A 322 8.51 7.50 -10.33
C ASN A 322 8.85 7.88 -8.88
N VAL A 323 7.92 7.67 -7.94
CA VAL A 323 8.17 7.92 -6.51
C VAL A 323 9.25 6.98 -5.97
N THR A 324 9.23 5.71 -6.38
CA THR A 324 10.23 4.71 -5.97
C THR A 324 11.61 5.07 -6.50
N GLN A 325 11.71 5.55 -7.74
CA GLN A 325 12.96 6.07 -8.30
C GLN A 325 13.44 7.33 -7.57
N SER A 326 12.53 8.25 -7.23
CA SER A 326 12.85 9.43 -6.43
C SER A 326 13.35 9.05 -5.04
N ASN A 327 12.81 7.99 -4.42
CA ASN A 327 13.29 7.49 -3.13
C ASN A 327 14.70 6.94 -3.24
N ALA A 328 15.05 6.26 -4.33
CA ALA A 328 16.41 5.78 -4.56
C ALA A 328 17.43 6.94 -4.63
N ILE A 329 17.07 8.01 -5.36
CA ILE A 329 17.90 9.23 -5.41
C ILE A 329 18.02 9.86 -4.02
N MET A 330 16.92 9.94 -3.27
CA MET A 330 16.90 10.51 -1.93
C MET A 330 17.77 9.71 -0.95
N VAL A 331 17.80 8.38 -1.07
CA VAL A 331 18.67 7.49 -0.28
C VAL A 331 20.15 7.79 -0.55
N ASP A 332 20.52 7.97 -1.81
CA ASP A 332 21.89 8.35 -2.19
C ASP A 332 22.27 9.72 -1.60
N GLU A 333 21.41 10.73 -1.75
CA GLU A 333 21.62 12.07 -1.19
C GLU A 333 21.72 12.07 0.35
N LEU A 334 20.91 11.25 1.02
CA LEU A 334 20.94 11.07 2.48
C LEU A 334 22.23 10.41 2.95
N SER A 335 22.70 9.41 2.22
CA SER A 335 23.96 8.71 2.49
C SER A 335 25.14 9.66 2.39
N ASP A 336 25.21 10.44 1.30
CA ASP A 336 26.24 11.46 1.09
C ASP A 336 26.20 12.55 2.16
N SER A 337 25.01 13.07 2.48
CA SER A 337 24.82 14.09 3.51
C SER A 337 25.26 13.61 4.90
N SER A 338 24.96 12.35 5.24
CA SER A 338 25.43 11.72 6.48
C SER A 338 26.96 11.61 6.51
N GLY A 339 27.58 11.21 5.40
CA GLY A 339 29.04 11.16 5.25
C GLY A 339 29.71 12.52 5.46
N ILE A 340 29.16 13.59 4.87
CA ILE A 340 29.64 14.96 5.05
C ILE A 340 29.50 15.40 6.52
N LEU A 341 28.34 15.16 7.13
CA LEU A 341 28.09 15.54 8.53
C LEU A 341 29.06 14.82 9.48
N LYS A 342 29.29 13.52 9.25
CA LYS A 342 30.28 12.73 9.99
C LYS A 342 31.68 13.34 9.90
N SER A 343 32.10 13.74 8.70
CA SER A 343 33.40 14.40 8.50
C SER A 343 33.50 15.75 9.20
N GLN A 344 32.45 16.58 9.19
CA GLN A 344 32.43 17.87 9.90
C GLN A 344 32.50 17.69 11.41
N VAL A 345 31.80 16.69 11.95
CA VAL A 345 31.83 16.37 13.38
C VAL A 345 33.21 15.88 13.83
N ASP A 346 33.89 15.08 12.99
CA ASP A 346 35.25 14.62 13.25
C ASP A 346 36.26 15.79 13.28
N ASP A 347 36.18 16.73 12.33
CA ASP A 347 36.99 17.96 12.34
C ASP A 347 36.74 18.80 13.60
N LEU A 348 35.48 18.94 14.02
CA LEU A 348 35.10 19.70 15.22
C LEU A 348 35.64 19.03 16.51
N GLN A 349 35.60 17.70 16.60
CA GLN A 349 36.22 16.96 17.71
C GLN A 349 37.74 17.14 17.71
N SER A 350 38.40 17.03 16.55
CA SER A 350 39.85 17.22 16.41
C SER A 350 40.30 18.61 16.88
N ARG A 351 39.56 19.66 16.48
CA ARG A 351 39.83 21.05 16.91
C ARG A 351 39.62 21.25 18.41
N THR A 352 38.56 20.70 18.97
CA THR A 352 38.28 20.82 20.41
C THR A 352 39.18 19.94 21.26
N HIS A 353 39.77 18.87 20.73
CA HIS A 353 40.70 17.99 21.45
C HIS A 353 41.95 18.72 21.97
N LYS A 354 42.36 19.81 21.30
CA LYS A 354 43.48 20.65 21.73
C LYS A 354 43.25 21.32 23.11
N PHE A 355 41.99 21.49 23.51
CA PHE A 355 41.63 22.08 24.79
C PHE A 355 41.55 21.02 25.90
N ARG A 356 42.37 21.14 26.94
CA ARG A 356 42.32 20.31 28.15
C ARG A 356 41.31 20.90 29.12
N LEU A 357 40.26 20.15 29.40
CA LEU A 357 39.23 20.52 30.37
C LEU A 357 39.59 19.88 31.72
N SER A 358 39.20 20.52 32.82
CA SER A 358 39.24 19.89 34.14
C SER A 358 38.30 18.69 34.13
N THR A 359 38.84 17.48 34.27
CA THR A 359 38.02 16.29 34.54
C THR A 359 37.44 16.46 35.92
N ILE A 360 36.28 17.12 36.03
CA ILE A 360 35.44 16.98 37.20
C ILE A 360 34.97 15.52 37.13
N SER A 361 35.67 14.65 37.85
CA SER A 361 35.18 13.32 38.18
C SER A 361 33.92 13.55 39.01
N VAL A 362 32.78 13.67 38.33
CA VAL A 362 31.47 13.53 38.97
C VAL A 362 31.45 12.09 39.48
N ALA A 363 31.72 11.92 40.76
CA ALA A 363 31.51 10.65 41.43
C ALA A 363 30.04 10.27 41.24
N ASP A 364 29.83 9.16 40.57
CA ASP A 364 28.53 8.60 40.23
C ASP A 364 27.75 8.28 41.53
N PRO A 365 26.59 8.91 41.83
CA PRO A 365 25.84 8.65 43.06
C PRO A 365 25.06 7.33 43.07
N LEU A 366 25.25 6.43 42.09
CA LEU A 366 24.37 5.27 41.89
C LEU A 366 24.79 3.97 42.59
N THR A 367 25.83 3.97 43.44
CA THR A 367 26.27 2.77 44.17
C THR A 367 25.72 2.65 45.60
N GLN A 368 24.57 3.25 45.91
CA GLN A 368 23.94 3.11 47.23
C GLN A 368 22.41 3.02 47.20
N SER A 369 21.83 2.21 46.31
CA SER A 369 20.45 1.72 46.50
C SER A 369 20.15 0.43 45.73
N ARG A 370 20.93 -0.61 45.99
CA ARG A 370 20.58 -1.99 45.59
C ARG A 370 20.87 -2.98 46.71
N SER A 371 20.24 -2.75 47.87
CA SER A 371 20.04 -3.82 48.86
C SER A 371 18.89 -3.47 49.80
N SER A 372 17.65 -3.76 49.39
CA SER A 372 16.56 -4.28 50.26
C SER A 372 15.18 -4.02 49.64
N SER A 373 14.66 -5.01 48.91
CA SER A 373 13.23 -5.38 48.96
C SER A 373 13.01 -6.62 48.09
N VAL A 374 13.42 -7.78 48.61
CA VAL A 374 12.83 -9.07 48.25
C VAL A 374 11.60 -9.23 49.12
N VAL A 375 10.38 -9.00 48.60
CA VAL A 375 9.12 -9.63 49.04
C VAL A 375 8.11 -9.61 47.89
N THR A 376 7.90 -10.81 47.31
CA THR A 376 6.61 -11.46 46.98
C THR A 376 5.45 -10.66 46.36
N GLY A 377 5.08 -11.01 45.13
CA GLY A 377 3.81 -10.59 44.50
C GLY A 377 3.46 -11.41 43.27
N LYS A 378 2.60 -12.41 43.47
CA LYS A 378 2.07 -13.40 42.52
C LYS A 378 1.19 -12.76 41.44
N SER A 379 1.22 -13.34 40.23
CA SER A 379 0.12 -13.45 39.26
C SER A 379 -0.46 -12.16 38.64
N LEU A 380 -0.40 -12.07 37.30
CA LEU A 380 -1.51 -11.74 36.38
C LEU A 380 -0.93 -11.43 34.99
N ARG A 381 -0.64 -12.47 34.21
CA ARG A 381 -0.41 -12.33 32.76
C ARG A 381 -0.91 -13.57 32.02
N ASP A 382 -2.22 -13.75 32.13
CA ASP A 382 -3.05 -14.51 31.20
C ASP A 382 -4.39 -13.77 31.11
N ARG A 383 -4.49 -12.86 30.13
CA ARG A 383 -5.76 -12.45 29.50
C ARG A 383 -5.48 -11.46 28.36
N TYR A 384 -6.12 -11.74 27.22
CA TYR A 384 -6.16 -11.04 25.93
C TYR A 384 -4.92 -11.26 25.04
N GLY A 385 -4.96 -11.98 23.91
CA GLY A 385 -6.05 -12.32 22.98
C GLY A 385 -5.58 -11.92 21.57
N HIS A 386 -5.12 -12.87 20.75
CA HIS A 386 -5.81 -13.41 19.56
C HIS A 386 -6.32 -12.39 18.52
N SER A 387 -5.81 -12.59 17.30
CA SER A 387 -6.49 -12.50 16.00
C SER A 387 -6.88 -11.10 15.48
N PHE A 388 -6.15 -10.66 14.45
CA PHE A 388 -6.67 -10.37 13.11
C PHE A 388 -5.58 -10.63 12.07
#